data_AF-A0A7X3IK03-F1
#
_entry.id   AF-A0A7X3IK03-F1
#
_cell.length_a   1.000
_cell.length_b   1.000
_cell.length_c   1.000
_cell.angle_alpha   90.00
_cell.angle_beta   90.00
_cell.angle_gamma   90.00
#
_symmetry.space_group_name_H-M   'P 1'
#
loop_
_entity.id
_entity.type
_entity.pdbx_description
1 polymer ?
#
loop_
_entity_poly.entity_id
_entity_poly.type
_entity_poly.pdbx_seq_one_letter_code
_entity_poly.pdbx_strand_id
1 'polypeptide(L)' 'MDGTWELKDQIRSSYIDINNIAPDEAQITAIINLIPDRIKDLADEWGWDDTEVRDFIYVLIRDSKFE' A
#
# COMPACT_ATOMS: atom_id res chain seq x y z
N MET A 1 6.87 7.16 -15.67
CA MET A 1 6.39 8.02 -14.56
C MET A 1 6.72 7.26 -13.28
N ASP A 2 7.22 7.94 -12.25
CA ASP A 2 7.75 7.29 -11.05
C ASP A 2 6.59 6.71 -10.22
N GLY A 3 6.09 5.51 -10.54
CA GLY A 3 4.92 4.89 -9.89
C GLY A 3 5.04 4.71 -8.36
N THR A 4 6.20 5.03 -7.80
CA THR A 4 6.47 5.09 -6.37
C THR A 4 5.64 6.15 -5.65
N TRP A 5 5.25 7.26 -6.29
CA TRP A 5 4.43 8.29 -5.63
C TRP A 5 2.98 7.81 -5.44
N GLU A 6 2.41 7.12 -6.43
CA GLU A 6 1.05 6.55 -6.40
C GLU A 6 0.95 5.47 -5.34
N LEU A 7 1.94 4.59 -5.27
CA LEU A 7 2.05 3.57 -4.23
C LEU A 7 2.07 4.18 -2.82
N LYS A 8 2.93 5.18 -2.59
CA LYS A 8 3.05 5.82 -1.28
C LYS A 8 1.75 6.53 -0.87
N ASP A 9 1.07 7.16 -1.82
CA ASP A 9 -0.22 7.81 -1.60
C ASP A 9 -1.30 6.79 -1.22
N GLN A 10 -1.38 5.68 -1.95
CA GLN A 10 -2.32 4.59 -1.70
C GLN A 10 -2.13 3.96 -0.31
N ILE A 11 -0.87 3.70 0.06
CA ILE A 11 -0.53 3.19 1.39
C ILE A 11 -0.93 4.19 2.47
N ARG A 12 -0.61 5.48 2.30
CA ARG A 12 -0.98 6.52 3.26
C ARG A 12 -2.48 6.63 3.44
N SER A 13 -3.23 6.71 2.35
CA SER A 13 -4.68 6.81 2.36
C SER A 13 -5.30 5.61 3.08
N SER A 14 -4.89 4.39 2.71
CA SER A 14 -5.39 3.15 3.32
C SER A 14 -5.02 3.03 4.81
N TYR A 15 -3.81 3.43 5.18
CA TYR A 15 -3.35 3.38 6.57
C TYR A 15 -4.08 4.37 7.47
N ILE A 16 -4.33 5.60 6.97
CA ILE A 16 -5.12 6.61 7.67
C ILE A 16 -6.56 6.15 7.83
N ASP A 17 -7.16 5.54 6.82
CA ASP A 17 -8.52 5.01 6.91
C ASP A 17 -8.66 3.91 7.98
N ILE A 18 -7.67 3.00 8.07
CA ILE A 18 -7.68 1.88 9.03
C ILE A 18 -7.33 2.31 10.45
N ASN A 19 -6.25 3.09 10.62
CA ASN A 19 -5.66 3.39 11.92
C ASN A 19 -5.98 4.81 12.43
N ASN A 20 -6.62 5.64 11.61
CA ASN A 20 -6.93 7.04 11.89
C ASN A 20 -5.69 7.89 12.24
N ILE A 21 -4.51 7.49 11.77
CA ILE A 21 -3.22 8.15 11.95
C ILE A 21 -2.39 8.03 10.67
N ALA A 22 -1.57 9.05 10.38
CA ALA A 22 -0.66 9.01 9.24
C ALA A 22 0.51 8.05 9.52
N PRO A 23 0.83 7.14 8.58
CA PRO A 23 2.00 6.29 8.74
C PRO A 23 3.30 7.09 8.60
N ASP A 24 4.33 6.68 9.33
CA ASP A 24 5.67 7.21 9.17
C ASP A 24 6.39 6.60 7.95
N GLU A 25 7.53 7.17 7.55
CA GLU A 25 8.25 6.66 6.38
C GLU A 25 8.76 5.23 6.55
N ALA A 26 9.12 4.80 7.77
CA ALA A 26 9.56 3.43 8.02
C ALA A 26 8.38 2.45 7.90
N GLN A 27 7.20 2.81 8.37
CA GLN A 27 5.97 2.03 8.16
C GLN A 27 5.62 1.91 6.68
N ILE A 28 5.69 3.01 5.93
CA ILE A 28 5.47 2.99 4.48
C ILE A 28 6.48 2.06 3.81
N THR A 29 7.77 2.16 4.13
CA THR A 29 8.80 1.27 3.59
C THR A 29 8.59 -0.19 4.00
N ALA A 30 8.14 -0.47 5.22
CA ALA A 30 7.81 -1.82 5.65
C ALA A 30 6.67 -2.40 4.81
N ILE A 31 5.60 -1.65 4.60
CA ILE A 31 4.46 -2.06 3.78
C ILE A 31 4.91 -2.30 2.33
N ILE A 32 5.71 -1.41 1.74
CA ILE A 32 6.24 -1.59 0.37
C ILE A 32 7.03 -2.90 0.25
N ASN A 33 7.84 -3.24 1.26
CA ASN A 33 8.62 -4.48 1.26
C ASN A 33 7.77 -5.73 1.46
N LEU A 34 6.59 -5.60 2.08
CA LEU A 34 5.64 -6.70 2.25
C LEU A 34 4.78 -6.95 1.01
N ILE A 35 4.71 -6.00 0.08
CA ILE A 35 3.96 -6.16 -1.18
C ILE A 35 4.70 -7.18 -2.07
N PRO A 36 4.05 -8.31 -2.42
CA PRO A 36 4.65 -9.31 -3.30
C PRO A 36 4.72 -8.79 -4.73
N ASP A 37 5.71 -9.28 -5.50
CA ASP A 37 5.94 -8.81 -6.88
C ASP A 37 4.71 -8.95 -7.77
N ARG A 38 3.88 -9.99 -7.59
CA ARG A 38 2.60 -10.13 -8.31
C ARG A 38 1.71 -8.89 -8.21
N ILE A 39 1.65 -8.25 -7.05
CA ILE A 39 0.83 -7.04 -6.86
C ILE A 39 1.51 -5.83 -7.51
N LYS A 40 2.84 -5.79 -7.54
CA LYS A 40 3.60 -4.77 -8.29
C LYS A 40 3.37 -4.92 -9.80
N ASP A 41 3.36 -6.14 -10.32
CA ASP A 41 3.05 -6.43 -11.73
C ASP A 41 1.62 -6.01 -12.08
N LEU A 42 0.65 -6.33 -11.21
CA LEU A 42 -0.74 -5.87 -11.37
C LEU A 42 -0.84 -4.33 -11.35
N ALA A 43 -0.10 -3.68 -10.45
CA ALA A 43 -0.06 -2.23 -10.39
C ALA A 43 0.65 -1.59 -11.59
N ASP A 44 1.61 -2.26 -12.22
CA ASP A 44 2.24 -1.81 -13.45
C ASP A 44 1.27 -1.88 -14.64
N GLU A 45 0.44 -2.93 -14.69
CA GLU A 45 -0.52 -3.15 -15.77
C GLU A 45 -1.83 -2.35 -15.60
N TRP A 46 -2.33 -2.20 -14.37
CA TRP A 46 -3.64 -1.61 -14.06
C TRP A 46 -3.58 -0.32 -13.22
N GLY A 47 -2.44 -0.03 -12.60
CA GLY A 47 -2.26 1.09 -11.68
C GLY A 47 -2.45 0.72 -10.21
N TRP A 48 -1.89 1.53 -9.32
CA TRP A 48 -1.98 1.32 -7.86
C TRP A 48 -3.38 1.59 -7.27
N ASP A 49 -4.24 2.32 -7.99
CA ASP A 49 -5.64 2.59 -7.61
C ASP A 49 -6.60 1.49 -8.08
N ASP A 50 -6.11 0.48 -8.81
CA ASP A 50 -6.93 -0.66 -9.18
C ASP A 50 -7.56 -1.31 -7.95
N THR A 51 -8.79 -1.81 -8.10
CA THR A 51 -9.56 -2.34 -6.97
C THR A 51 -8.90 -3.54 -6.32
N GLU A 52 -8.27 -4.44 -7.10
CA GLU A 52 -7.58 -5.61 -6.55
C GLU A 52 -6.28 -5.22 -5.84
N VAL A 53 -5.52 -4.30 -6.42
CA VAL A 53 -4.28 -3.79 -5.82
C VAL A 53 -4.57 -3.05 -4.52
N ARG A 54 -5.59 -2.19 -4.53
CA ARG A 54 -6.02 -1.43 -3.35
C ARG A 54 -6.56 -2.34 -2.24
N ASP A 55 -7.41 -3.30 -2.58
CA ASP A 55 -7.95 -4.24 -1.59
C ASP A 55 -6.84 -5.05 -0.93
N PHE A 56 -5.84 -5.49 -1.72
CA PHE A 56 -4.67 -6.18 -1.18
C PHE A 56 -3.89 -5.30 -0.20
N ILE A 57 -3.58 -4.05 -0.57
CA ILE A 57 -2.86 -3.11 0.32
C ILE A 57 -3.67 -2.86 1.60
N TYR A 58 -4.99 -2.71 1.48
CA TYR A 58 -5.88 -2.48 2.62
C TYR A 58 -5.89 -3.68 3.58
N VAL A 59 -6.03 -4.90 3.05
CA VAL A 59 -5.95 -6.13 3.84
C VAL A 59 -4.57 -6.30 4.45
N LEU A 60 -3.51 -6.02 3.69
CA LEU A 60 -2.13 -6.11 4.17
C LEU A 60 -1.90 -5.20 5.37
N ILE A 61 -2.32 -3.93 5.30
CA ILE A 61 -2.18 -2.96 6.40
C ILE A 61 -3.03 -3.38 7.60
N ARG A 62 -4.24 -3.88 7.36
CA ARG A 62 -5.15 -4.33 8.41
C ARG A 62 -4.62 -5.57 9.15
N ASP A 63 -4.02 -6.50 8.42
CA ASP A 63 -3.51 -7.77 8.95
C ASP A 63 -2.11 -7.63 9.55
N SER A 64 -1.30 -6.74 8.99
CA SER A 64 0.02 -6.36 9.51
C SER A 64 -0.11 -5.50 10.77
N LYS A 65 -0.98 -5.85 11.73
CA LYS A 65 -1.05 -5.18 13.03
C LYS A 65 0.37 -5.06 13.57
N PHE A 66 0.93 -3.86 13.44
CA PHE A 66 2.25 -3.51 13.92
C PHE A 66 2.10 -3.44 15.45
N GLU A 67 2.03 -4.61 16.10
CA GLU A 67 2.07 -4.77 17.56
C GLU A 67 3.45 -4.45 18.12
#